data_AF-A0A3Q3FP72-F1
#
_entry.id   AF-A0A3Q3FP72-F1
#
_cell.length_a   1.000
_cell.length_b   1.000
_cell.length_c   1.000
_cell.angle_alpha   90.00
_cell.angle_beta   90.00
_cell.angle_gamma   90.00
#
_symmetry.space_group_name_H-M   'P 1'
#
loop_
_entity.id
_entity.type
_entity.pdbx_description
1 polymer ?
#
loop_
_entity_poly.entity_id
_entity_poly.type
_entity_poly.pdbx_seq_one_letter_code
_entity_poly.pdbx_strand_id
1 'polypeptide(L)'
;SYSLIPSGLHLCTSVPGFCCHSSPCYQKTFKDVTPSFFFLGSRFFEYIFLYQSLVMFQIDQKTKDCSKIALTEAWDPFDIPVQEWSDRKPARQHETWVGVYTLKDCYPVQETYVRNSSVTTSTRFFNLQLGISDPDVFTPPSTCQSARPERMSESGC
;
A
#
# COMPACT_ATOMS: atom_id res chain seq x y z
N SER A 1 -9.76 41.89 6.79
CA SER A 1 -11.07 41.49 7.35
C SER A 1 -11.72 40.50 6.39
N TYR A 2 -11.85 39.26 6.86
CA TYR A 2 -12.74 38.17 6.43
C TYR A 2 -12.58 37.49 5.07
N SER A 3 -12.27 36.20 5.22
CA SER A 3 -12.36 35.02 4.36
C SER A 3 -13.75 34.77 3.76
N LEU A 4 -13.82 34.09 2.61
CA LEU A 4 -14.90 33.15 2.29
C LEU A 4 -14.35 31.94 1.52
N ILE A 5 -14.35 30.79 2.21
CA ILE A 5 -14.12 29.43 1.71
C ILE A 5 -15.51 28.85 1.42
N PRO A 6 -15.76 28.18 0.28
CA PRO A 6 -16.98 27.40 0.10
C PRO A 6 -16.83 26.03 0.78
N SER A 7 -17.51 25.89 1.91
CA SER A 7 -17.81 24.65 2.62
C SER A 7 -18.73 23.73 1.82
N GLY A 8 -18.42 22.43 1.78
CA GLY A 8 -19.32 21.43 1.20
C GLY A 8 -18.77 20.00 1.04
N LEU A 9 -17.97 19.48 1.98
CA LEU A 9 -17.66 18.04 2.06
C LEU A 9 -18.13 17.48 3.41
N HIS A 10 -19.45 17.35 3.55
CA HIS A 10 -20.05 16.47 4.55
C HIS A 10 -20.28 15.12 3.86
N LEU A 11 -19.48 14.10 4.20
CA LEU A 11 -19.95 12.73 4.41
C LEU A 11 -18.83 11.82 4.98
N CYS A 12 -18.32 12.16 6.17
CA CYS A 12 -17.57 11.23 7.01
C CYS A 12 -18.28 11.05 8.35
N THR A 13 -19.51 10.52 8.34
CA THR A 13 -20.18 10.09 9.58
C THR A 13 -21.05 8.87 9.35
N SER A 14 -20.79 7.81 10.13
CA SER A 14 -21.59 6.61 10.39
C SER A 14 -21.37 5.36 9.50
N VAL A 15 -20.22 4.71 9.70
CA VAL A 15 -20.20 3.24 9.80
C VAL A 15 -19.49 2.88 11.11
N PRO A 16 -20.18 2.35 12.13
CA PRO A 16 -19.55 1.93 13.38
C PRO A 16 -18.80 0.61 13.13
N GLY A 17 -17.48 0.62 13.30
CA GLY A 17 -16.62 -0.56 13.15
C GLY A 17 -15.23 -0.29 12.56
N PHE A 18 -14.99 0.90 11.99
CA PHE A 18 -13.67 1.28 11.50
C PHE A 18 -12.75 1.68 12.67
N CYS A 19 -11.98 0.72 13.13
CA CYS A 19 -10.85 0.93 14.03
C CYS A 19 -9.65 0.10 13.54
N CYS A 20 -8.98 0.50 12.44
CA CYS A 20 -7.51 0.42 12.46
C CYS A 20 -7.13 1.51 13.49
N HIS A 21 -6.95 1.13 14.75
CA HIS A 21 -6.55 2.07 15.78
C HIS A 21 -5.20 2.65 15.37
N SER A 22 -5.20 3.97 15.12
CA SER A 22 -4.06 4.84 14.83
C SER A 22 -3.19 4.51 13.60
N SER A 23 -3.56 5.03 12.42
CA SER A 23 -2.63 5.70 11.49
C SER A 23 -3.40 6.48 10.40
N PRO A 24 -3.00 7.71 10.04
CA PRO A 24 -3.74 8.58 9.12
C PRO A 24 -3.59 8.11 7.66
N CYS A 25 -4.72 8.06 6.93
CA CYS A 25 -4.78 7.79 5.50
C CYS A 25 -3.96 8.82 4.70
N TYR A 26 -2.88 8.37 4.07
CA TYR A 26 -2.26 9.07 2.94
C TYR A 26 -2.54 8.30 1.64
N GLN A 27 -2.81 9.06 0.56
CA GLN A 27 -3.03 8.55 -0.79
C GLN A 27 -1.83 7.70 -1.26
N LYS A 28 -2.09 6.45 -1.65
CA LYS A 28 -1.09 5.53 -2.23
C LYS A 28 -1.36 5.38 -3.73
N THR A 29 -0.35 5.63 -4.56
CA THR A 29 -0.39 5.40 -6.01
C THR A 29 0.80 4.53 -6.41
N PHE A 30 0.56 3.56 -7.29
CA PHE A 30 1.42 2.41 -7.58
C PHE A 30 2.20 2.61 -8.88
N LYS A 31 3.54 2.58 -8.88
CA LYS A 31 4.36 2.28 -10.09
C LYS A 31 5.72 1.66 -9.76
N ASP A 32 6.05 0.64 -10.55
CA ASP A 32 7.27 -0.17 -10.54
C ASP A 32 8.57 0.63 -10.73
N VAL A 33 9.63 0.21 -10.04
CA VAL A 33 11.00 0.70 -10.28
C VAL A 33 11.93 -0.49 -10.52
N THR A 34 12.54 -0.52 -11.71
CA THR A 34 13.76 -1.30 -11.97
C THR A 34 14.96 -0.37 -12.12
N PRO A 35 16.18 -0.84 -11.81
CA PRO A 35 17.19 -0.03 -11.13
C PRO A 35 18.26 0.48 -12.09
N SER A 36 18.76 1.69 -11.85
CA SER A 36 19.94 2.18 -12.58
C SER A 36 20.72 3.20 -11.77
N PHE A 37 21.45 2.77 -10.74
CA PHE A 37 22.56 3.58 -10.20
C PHE A 37 23.72 2.70 -9.68
N PHE A 38 24.93 3.13 -10.03
CA PHE A 38 26.24 2.53 -9.80
C PHE A 38 26.52 2.23 -8.31
N PHE A 39 26.74 0.96 -7.94
CA PHE A 39 27.14 0.56 -6.59
C PHE A 39 28.68 0.55 -6.42
N LEU A 40 29.28 1.71 -6.18
CA LEU A 40 30.64 1.79 -5.65
C LEU A 40 30.58 1.74 -4.11
N GLY A 41 30.90 0.58 -3.53
CA GLY A 41 31.19 0.45 -2.09
C GLY A 41 30.08 -0.11 -1.19
N SER A 42 29.13 -0.89 -1.71
CA SER A 42 28.11 -1.52 -0.86
C SER A 42 28.69 -2.70 -0.07
N ARG A 43 28.53 -2.69 1.26
CA ARG A 43 28.77 -3.86 2.11
C ARG A 43 27.52 -4.72 2.11
N PHE A 44 27.68 -5.97 1.72
CA PHE A 44 26.61 -6.94 1.67
C PHE A 44 26.69 -7.80 2.93
N PHE A 45 25.56 -7.95 3.61
CA PHE A 45 25.44 -8.76 4.80
C PHE A 45 24.49 -9.92 4.56
N GLU A 46 24.75 -11.03 5.22
CA GLU A 46 23.87 -12.18 5.33
C GLU A 46 23.32 -12.22 6.76
N TYR A 47 22.01 -12.45 6.89
CA TYR A 47 21.33 -12.45 8.19
C TYR A 47 20.71 -13.83 8.44
N ILE A 48 21.02 -14.42 9.59
CA ILE A 48 20.45 -15.70 10.03
C ILE A 48 19.69 -15.45 11.33
N PHE A 49 18.39 -15.74 11.34
CA PHE A 49 17.51 -15.54 12.49
C PHE A 49 17.18 -16.89 13.15
N LEU A 50 17.55 -17.06 14.41
CA LEU A 50 17.21 -18.25 15.20
C LEU A 50 16.26 -17.85 16.33
N TYR A 51 14.95 -17.93 16.07
CA TYR A 51 13.92 -17.49 17.01
C TYR A 51 13.77 -18.41 18.23
N GLN A 52 14.07 -19.71 18.11
CA GLN A 52 14.05 -20.64 19.25
C GLN A 52 15.10 -20.28 20.32
N SER A 53 16.21 -19.67 19.89
CA SER A 53 17.31 -19.25 20.76
C SER A 53 17.42 -17.73 20.89
N LEU A 54 16.44 -16.97 20.35
CA LEU A 54 16.35 -15.51 20.37
C LEU A 54 17.65 -14.78 19.98
N VAL A 55 18.32 -15.25 18.93
CA VAL A 55 19.56 -14.65 18.42
C VAL A 55 19.51 -14.47 16.90
N MET A 56 20.10 -13.38 16.42
CA MET A 56 20.41 -13.17 15.01
C MET A 56 21.92 -13.09 14.79
N PHE A 57 22.36 -13.59 13.66
CA PHE A 57 23.72 -13.45 13.17
C PHE A 57 23.73 -12.52 11.96
N GLN A 58 24.59 -11.51 12.00
CA GLN A 58 24.88 -10.62 10.88
C GLN A 58 26.29 -10.94 10.38
N ILE A 59 26.41 -11.39 9.13
CA ILE A 59 27.66 -11.87 8.55
C ILE A 59 28.04 -10.98 7.37
N ASP A 60 29.22 -10.38 7.37
CA ASP A 60 29.73 -9.65 6.19
C ASP A 60 30.05 -10.66 5.08
N GLN A 61 29.46 -10.49 3.89
CA GLN A 61 29.62 -11.45 2.80
C GLN A 61 31.04 -11.50 2.24
N LYS A 62 31.83 -10.42 2.37
CA LYS A 62 33.20 -10.30 1.87
C LYS A 62 34.21 -10.76 2.91
N THR A 63 34.12 -10.27 4.15
CA THR A 63 35.12 -10.58 5.19
C THR A 63 34.77 -11.83 5.99
N LYS A 64 33.50 -12.27 5.93
CA LYS A 64 32.95 -13.35 6.77
C LYS A 64 33.02 -13.07 8.27
N ASP A 65 33.20 -11.81 8.65
CA ASP A 65 33.08 -11.38 10.05
C ASP A 65 31.63 -11.51 10.52
N CYS A 66 31.43 -12.02 11.73
CA CYS A 66 30.12 -12.34 12.28
C CYS A 66 29.84 -11.54 13.55
N SER A 67 28.66 -10.92 13.60
CA SER A 67 28.12 -10.27 14.79
C SER A 67 26.90 -11.05 15.29
N LYS A 68 26.92 -11.41 16.59
CA LYS A 68 25.79 -12.07 17.27
C LYS A 68 25.01 -11.05 18.07
N ILE A 69 23.73 -10.91 17.77
CA ILE A 69 22.85 -9.90 18.38
C ILE A 69 21.63 -10.62 18.95
N ALA A 70 21.15 -10.18 20.12
CA ALA A 70 19.93 -10.72 20.73
C ALA A 70 18.70 -10.22 19.95
N LEU A 71 17.75 -11.11 19.67
CA LEU A 71 16.48 -10.74 19.04
C LEU A 71 15.55 -10.16 20.10
N THR A 72 15.20 -8.89 19.92
CA THR A 72 14.21 -8.19 20.75
C THR A 72 12.79 -8.34 20.22
N GLU A 73 12.66 -8.65 18.92
CA GLU A 73 11.37 -8.79 18.23
C GLU A 73 10.96 -10.26 18.13
N ALA A 74 9.66 -10.52 18.24
CA ALA A 74 9.09 -11.86 18.16
C ALA A 74 9.09 -12.39 16.70
N TRP A 75 9.00 -13.71 16.56
CA TRP A 75 8.87 -14.35 15.24
C TRP A 75 7.56 -13.91 14.57
N ASP A 76 7.68 -13.33 13.38
CA ASP A 76 6.54 -13.08 12.48
C ASP A 76 6.48 -14.27 11.49
N PRO A 77 5.39 -15.05 11.46
CA PRO A 77 5.22 -16.09 10.47
C PRO A 77 5.40 -15.55 9.05
N PHE A 78 5.94 -16.37 8.14
CA PHE A 78 6.04 -16.01 6.72
C PHE A 78 4.67 -15.76 6.06
N ASP A 79 3.59 -16.16 6.73
CA ASP A 79 2.23 -15.81 6.33
C ASP A 79 1.87 -14.44 6.92
N ILE A 80 1.81 -13.43 6.06
CA ILE A 80 1.27 -12.13 6.44
C ILE A 80 -0.23 -12.33 6.73
N PRO A 81 -0.68 -12.16 7.98
CA PRO A 81 -2.08 -12.38 8.31
C PRO A 81 -2.93 -11.31 7.59
N VAL A 82 -4.00 -11.74 6.91
CA VAL A 82 -4.89 -10.85 6.16
C VAL A 82 -6.32 -10.92 6.69
N GLN A 83 -7.04 -9.81 6.54
CA GLN A 83 -8.44 -9.69 6.92
C GLN A 83 -9.26 -9.14 5.75
N GLU A 84 -10.39 -9.78 5.50
CA GLU A 84 -11.40 -9.32 4.55
C GLU A 84 -12.40 -8.38 5.23
N TRP A 85 -12.74 -7.29 4.54
CA TRP A 85 -13.73 -6.29 4.90
C TRP A 85 -14.71 -6.10 3.74
N SER A 86 -15.99 -5.90 4.03
CA SER A 86 -17.01 -5.63 3.01
C SER A 86 -17.94 -4.50 3.42
N ASP A 87 -18.59 -3.89 2.43
CA ASP A 87 -19.61 -2.86 2.64
C ASP A 87 -21.02 -3.41 2.94
N ARG A 88 -21.11 -4.73 3.20
CA ARG A 88 -22.36 -5.41 3.54
C ARG A 88 -23.02 -4.73 4.75
N LYS A 89 -24.25 -4.23 4.58
CA LYS A 89 -25.07 -3.70 5.68
C LYS A 89 -26.31 -4.58 5.85
N PRO A 90 -26.85 -4.76 7.07
CA PRO A 90 -28.07 -5.59 7.26
C PRO A 90 -29.25 -5.17 6.36
N ALA A 91 -29.37 -3.87 6.07
CA ALA A 91 -30.40 -3.30 5.20
C ALA A 91 -30.12 -3.44 3.68
N ARG A 92 -28.91 -3.84 3.27
CA ARG A 92 -28.53 -4.12 1.88
C ARG A 92 -27.80 -5.46 1.81
N GLN A 93 -28.51 -6.49 1.32
CA GLN A 93 -27.98 -7.85 1.29
C GLN A 93 -26.85 -8.09 0.29
N HIS A 94 -26.64 -7.18 -0.67
CA HIS A 94 -25.60 -7.28 -1.68
C HIS A 94 -24.42 -6.38 -1.34
N GLU A 95 -23.22 -6.95 -1.37
CA GLU A 95 -21.96 -6.24 -1.32
C GLU A 95 -21.68 -5.57 -2.65
N THR A 96 -21.27 -4.32 -2.57
CA THR A 96 -20.75 -3.58 -3.70
C THR A 96 -19.22 -3.52 -3.66
N TRP A 97 -18.62 -3.75 -2.49
CA TRP A 97 -17.18 -3.68 -2.27
C TRP A 97 -16.69 -4.72 -1.26
N VAL A 98 -15.58 -5.36 -1.60
CA VAL A 98 -14.82 -6.26 -0.74
C VAL A 98 -13.34 -5.91 -0.83
N GLY A 99 -12.69 -5.68 0.30
CA GLY A 99 -11.27 -5.34 0.40
C GLY A 99 -10.53 -6.28 1.35
N VAL A 100 -9.36 -6.75 0.93
CA VAL A 100 -8.46 -7.61 1.71
C VAL A 100 -7.22 -6.80 2.07
N TYR A 101 -6.95 -6.68 3.37
CA TYR A 101 -5.84 -5.90 3.91
C TYR A 101 -4.98 -6.73 4.86
N THR A 102 -3.70 -6.39 4.98
CA THR A 102 -2.82 -6.98 6.00
C THR A 102 -3.26 -6.56 7.39
N LEU A 103 -3.22 -7.49 8.35
CA LEU A 103 -3.69 -7.24 9.71
C LEU A 103 -2.74 -6.36 10.53
N LYS A 104 -1.42 -6.50 10.29
CA LYS A 104 -0.39 -5.80 11.05
C LYS A 104 -0.28 -4.32 10.68
N ASP A 105 -0.35 -4.02 9.38
CA ASP A 105 0.00 -2.69 8.85
C ASP A 105 -1.12 -2.05 7.98
N CYS A 106 -2.30 -2.68 7.89
CA CYS A 106 -3.44 -2.23 7.07
C CYS A 106 -3.04 -1.94 5.59
N TYR A 107 -2.13 -2.74 4.99
CA TYR A 107 -1.75 -2.62 3.57
C TYR A 107 -2.76 -3.31 2.64
N PRO A 108 -3.14 -2.71 1.49
CA PRO A 108 -4.06 -3.33 0.56
C PRO A 108 -3.41 -4.52 -0.14
N VAL A 109 -4.10 -5.65 -0.17
CA VAL A 109 -3.67 -6.86 -0.91
C VAL A 109 -4.53 -7.04 -2.15
N GLN A 110 -5.85 -6.90 -1.99
CA GLN A 110 -6.81 -7.00 -3.09
C GLN A 110 -8.05 -6.16 -2.80
N GLU A 111 -8.57 -5.48 -3.82
CA GLU A 111 -9.89 -4.83 -3.78
C GLU A 111 -10.77 -5.37 -4.91
N THR A 112 -12.05 -5.59 -4.64
CA THR A 112 -13.01 -6.16 -5.59
C THR A 112 -14.33 -5.41 -5.51
N TYR A 113 -14.75 -4.88 -6.66
CA TYR A 113 -16.00 -4.18 -6.84
C TYR A 113 -17.00 -5.07 -7.56
N VAL A 114 -18.18 -5.22 -6.95
CA VAL A 114 -19.25 -6.09 -7.43
C VAL A 114 -20.45 -5.24 -7.81
N ARG A 115 -21.05 -5.51 -8.97
CA ARG A 115 -22.26 -4.85 -9.44
C ARG A 115 -23.22 -5.92 -9.96
N ASN A 116 -24.46 -5.91 -9.48
CA ASN A 116 -25.46 -6.94 -9.82
C ASN A 116 -24.96 -8.37 -9.59
N SER A 117 -24.23 -8.60 -8.50
CA SER A 117 -23.61 -9.88 -8.16
C SER A 117 -22.55 -10.38 -9.16
N SER A 118 -22.15 -9.53 -10.11
CA SER A 118 -21.05 -9.77 -11.03
C SER A 118 -19.84 -8.92 -10.65
N VAL A 119 -18.66 -9.54 -10.65
CA VAL A 119 -17.41 -8.81 -10.42
C VAL A 119 -17.18 -7.86 -11.58
N THR A 120 -17.17 -6.56 -11.29
CA THR A 120 -16.95 -5.51 -12.30
C THR A 120 -15.47 -5.20 -12.44
N THR A 121 -14.75 -5.13 -11.32
CA THR A 121 -13.32 -4.80 -11.31
C THR A 121 -12.67 -5.45 -10.10
N SER A 122 -11.54 -6.14 -10.31
CA SER A 122 -10.72 -6.68 -9.23
C SER A 122 -9.27 -6.25 -9.44
N THR A 123 -8.68 -5.66 -8.41
CA THR A 123 -7.32 -5.13 -8.44
C THR A 123 -6.50 -5.77 -7.33
N ARG A 124 -5.30 -6.26 -7.69
CA ARG A 124 -4.33 -6.84 -6.75
C ARG A 124 -3.10 -5.95 -6.66
N PHE A 125 -2.55 -5.84 -5.46
CA PHE A 125 -1.43 -4.96 -5.14
C PHE A 125 -0.23 -5.80 -4.68
N PHE A 126 0.96 -5.58 -5.27
CA PHE A 126 2.20 -6.30 -4.96
C PHE A 126 3.43 -5.37 -4.99
N ASN A 127 4.41 -5.53 -4.11
CA ASN A 127 5.56 -4.61 -4.00
C ASN A 127 5.17 -3.18 -3.59
N LEU A 128 4.33 -3.07 -2.56
CA LEU A 128 3.98 -1.79 -1.97
C LEU A 128 5.22 -1.08 -1.39
N GLN A 129 5.50 0.14 -1.86
CA GLN A 129 6.47 1.03 -1.24
C GLN A 129 5.74 2.14 -0.49
N LEU A 130 6.22 2.45 0.72
CA LEU A 130 5.68 3.54 1.52
C LEU A 130 6.16 4.90 0.99
N GLY A 131 5.23 5.84 0.91
CA GLY A 131 5.51 7.19 0.43
C GLY A 131 5.72 7.22 -1.08
N ILE A 132 6.11 8.39 -1.56
CA ILE A 132 6.33 8.66 -2.98
C ILE A 132 7.72 9.24 -3.11
N SER A 133 8.57 8.56 -3.87
CA SER A 133 9.98 8.94 -4.02
C SER A 133 10.16 10.26 -4.76
N ASP A 134 9.30 10.51 -5.75
CA ASP A 134 9.32 11.72 -6.58
C ASP A 134 7.90 12.32 -6.64
N PRO A 135 7.63 13.48 -6.03
CA PRO A 135 6.31 14.11 -6.06
C PRO A 135 5.94 14.69 -7.43
N ASP A 136 6.91 14.91 -8.32
CA ASP A 136 6.66 15.50 -9.64
C ASP A 136 5.92 14.55 -10.60
N VAL A 137 5.76 13.28 -10.23
CA VAL A 137 4.89 12.33 -10.94
C VAL A 137 3.42 12.77 -10.99
N PHE A 138 3.02 13.68 -10.10
CA PHE A 138 1.68 14.29 -10.12
C PHE A 138 1.62 15.59 -10.92
N THR A 139 2.76 16.15 -11.31
CA THR A 139 2.82 17.35 -12.14
C THR A 139 2.42 16.95 -13.56
N PRO A 140 1.27 17.43 -14.07
CA PRO A 140 0.84 17.07 -15.42
C PRO A 140 1.87 17.57 -16.44
N PRO A 141 2.15 16.81 -17.52
CA PRO A 141 3.08 17.24 -18.55
C PRO A 141 2.59 18.52 -19.22
N SER A 142 3.50 19.29 -19.83
CA SER A 142 3.17 20.56 -20.49
C SER A 142 2.10 20.43 -21.58
N THR A 143 1.96 19.24 -22.20
CA THR A 143 0.90 18.94 -23.17
C THR A 143 -0.51 19.08 -22.59
N CYS A 144 -0.69 18.91 -21.27
CA CYS A 144 -1.97 19.12 -20.61
C CYS A 144 -2.40 20.59 -20.56
N GLN A 145 -1.50 21.55 -20.80
CA GLN A 145 -1.84 22.98 -20.85
C GLN A 145 -2.76 23.32 -22.03
N SER A 146 -2.67 22.54 -23.11
CA SER A 146 -3.50 22.67 -24.32
C SER A 146 -4.38 21.43 -24.52
N ALA A 147 -4.84 20.81 -23.43
CA ALA A 147 -5.62 19.58 -23.49
C ALA A 147 -6.98 19.79 -24.19
N ARG A 148 -7.39 18.80 -24.98
CA ARG A 148 -8.70 18.75 -25.60
C ARG A 148 -9.78 18.46 -24.51
N PRO A 149 -10.95 19.13 -24.52
CA PRO A 149 -11.97 18.97 -23.49
C PRO A 149 -12.79 17.67 -23.64
N GLU A 150 -12.83 17.07 -24.83
CA GLU A 150 -13.54 15.82 -25.05
C GLU A 150 -12.71 14.58 -24.65
N ARG A 151 -13.39 13.55 -24.12
CA ARG A 151 -12.76 12.25 -23.85
C ARG A 151 -12.22 11.61 -25.13
N MET A 152 -11.01 11.08 -25.04
CA MET A 152 -10.44 10.25 -26.09
C MET A 152 -11.22 8.93 -26.21
N SER A 153 -11.45 8.47 -27.44
CA SER A 153 -12.10 7.19 -27.69
C SER A 153 -11.20 6.04 -27.29
N GLU A 154 -11.72 5.11 -26.49
CA GLU A 154 -11.00 3.94 -25.96
C GLU A 154 -10.86 2.81 -27.00
N SER A 155 -11.49 2.96 -28.17
CA SER A 155 -11.43 1.99 -29.27
C SER A 155 -10.16 2.19 -30.10
N GLY A 156 -9.10 1.51 -29.70
CA GLY A 156 -7.84 1.40 -30.42
C GLY A 156 -7.15 0.07 -30.11
N CYS A 157 -7.76 -1.04 -30.53
CA CYS A 157 -7.08 -2.29 -30.81
C CYS A 157 -7.37 -2.66 -32.26
#